data_AF-A0A9D9D3D8-F1
#
_entry.id   AF-A0A9D9D3D8-F1
#
_cell.length_a   1.000
_cell.length_b   1.000
_cell.length_c   1.000
_cell.angle_alpha   90.00
_cell.angle_beta   90.00
_cell.angle_gamma   90.00
#
_symmetry.space_group_name_H-M   'P 1'
#
loop_
_entity.id
_entity.type
_entity.pdbx_description
1 polymer ?
#
loop_
_entity_poly.entity_id
_entity_poly.type
_entity_poly.pdbx_seq_one_letter_code
_entity_poly.pdbx_strand_id
1 'polypeptide(L)'
;MKGKLFLGVLIIAALTAQISLAQLKIITNGNVGIGTENILLPAKLHIKNNYAGYGSFGIYACGIGYNAYYNYGIYTNAIYGNSAYGIYATARYASNKNYAGYFVGNVYVTGELIEGGSDFGIKEDVKVLDSVLPNVMKLKAKTFKYKKVKDINFAKGKRYGFIAQELEEVFPDLVVEHQHVVIDPEKKDEGEPEVVTYKVIKYSQLIPILVHAIQEQQQQIEELKKEMGK
;
A
#
# COMPACT_ATOMS: atom_id res chain seq x y z
N MET A 1 -31.25 65.32 31.82
CA MET A 1 -31.27 63.84 31.96
C MET A 1 -31.76 63.27 30.63
N LYS A 2 -30.90 62.99 29.63
CA LYS A 2 -30.17 61.71 29.41
C LYS A 2 -31.05 60.46 29.63
N GLY A 3 -31.67 59.96 28.57
CA GLY A 3 -32.25 58.61 28.47
C GLY A 3 -31.83 58.00 27.12
N LYS A 4 -31.03 56.95 27.17
CA LYS A 4 -30.27 56.38 26.05
C LYS A 4 -31.13 55.47 25.17
N LEU A 5 -30.99 55.62 23.85
CA LEU A 5 -31.37 54.66 22.82
C LEU A 5 -30.51 53.39 22.99
N PHE A 6 -31.11 52.23 23.31
CA PHE A 6 -30.41 50.95 23.26
C PHE A 6 -30.73 50.27 21.92
N LEU A 7 -29.78 50.36 21.00
CA LEU A 7 -29.77 49.61 19.75
C LEU A 7 -29.29 48.18 20.08
N GLY A 8 -30.22 47.23 20.15
CA GLY A 8 -29.91 45.81 20.35
C GLY A 8 -29.27 45.24 19.09
N VAL A 9 -27.97 44.94 19.16
CA VAL A 9 -27.25 44.19 18.13
C VAL A 9 -27.66 42.72 18.24
N LEU A 10 -28.49 42.24 17.31
CA LEU A 10 -28.82 40.82 17.18
C LEU A 10 -27.68 40.13 16.41
N ILE A 11 -26.66 39.64 17.10
CA ILE A 11 -25.69 38.70 16.53
C ILE A 11 -26.37 37.33 16.50
N ILE A 12 -26.94 36.95 15.36
CA ILE A 12 -27.29 35.55 15.10
C ILE A 12 -25.98 34.84 14.79
N ALA A 13 -25.36 34.26 15.82
CA ALA A 13 -24.31 33.28 15.64
C ALA A 13 -24.92 32.09 14.89
N ALA A 14 -24.45 31.82 13.67
CA ALA A 14 -24.74 30.57 12.99
C ALA A 14 -24.15 29.44 13.84
N LEU A 15 -25.01 28.76 14.59
CA LEU A 15 -24.67 27.51 15.28
C LEU A 15 -24.36 26.49 14.18
N THR A 16 -23.09 26.31 13.83
CA THR A 16 -22.70 25.10 13.10
C THR A 16 -22.96 23.94 14.03
N ALA A 17 -24.02 23.18 13.76
CA ALA A 17 -24.31 21.94 14.47
C ALA A 17 -23.12 21.01 14.30
N GLN A 18 -22.25 20.97 15.31
CA GLN A 18 -21.26 19.93 15.44
C GLN A 18 -22.06 18.65 15.65
N ILE A 19 -22.10 17.78 14.64
CA ILE A 19 -22.75 16.47 14.75
C ILE A 19 -22.05 15.77 15.91
N SER A 20 -22.74 15.71 17.06
CA SER A 20 -22.30 14.95 18.21
C SER A 20 -22.35 13.48 17.79
N LEU A 21 -21.21 12.94 17.39
CA LEU A 21 -21.07 11.50 17.20
C LEU A 21 -20.98 10.88 18.60
N ALA A 22 -21.80 9.86 18.87
CA ALA A 22 -21.64 9.07 20.08
C ALA A 22 -20.18 8.60 20.21
N GLN A 23 -19.53 8.99 21.30
CA GLN A 23 -18.15 8.57 21.59
C GLN A 23 -18.09 7.03 21.73
N LEU A 24 -19.14 6.43 22.31
CA LEU A 24 -19.37 5.00 22.42
C LEU A 24 -20.89 4.71 22.44
N LYS A 25 -21.36 3.74 21.64
CA LYS A 25 -22.76 3.28 21.61
C LYS A 25 -22.81 1.76 21.71
N ILE A 26 -23.69 1.24 22.56
CA ILE A 26 -23.98 -0.20 22.67
C ILE A 26 -25.47 -0.39 22.38
N ILE A 27 -25.82 -1.33 21.50
CA ILE A 27 -27.21 -1.66 21.17
C ILE A 27 -27.63 -3.01 21.75
N THR A 28 -28.93 -3.30 21.77
CA THR A 28 -29.54 -4.44 22.50
C THR A 28 -29.02 -5.83 22.09
N ASN A 29 -28.48 -5.99 20.88
CA ASN A 29 -27.88 -7.24 20.41
C ASN A 29 -26.37 -7.39 20.78
N GLY A 30 -25.85 -6.48 21.61
CA GLY A 30 -24.47 -6.46 22.09
C GLY A 30 -23.45 -5.85 21.13
N ASN A 31 -23.87 -5.31 19.98
CA ASN A 31 -22.94 -4.67 19.05
C ASN A 31 -22.50 -3.30 19.57
N VAL A 32 -21.24 -2.95 19.32
CA VAL A 32 -20.57 -1.74 19.81
C VAL A 32 -20.21 -0.82 18.64
N GLY A 33 -20.57 0.46 18.75
CA GLY A 33 -20.14 1.54 17.86
C GLY A 33 -19.20 2.50 18.58
N ILE A 34 -18.07 2.86 17.98
CA ILE A 34 -17.15 3.89 18.48
C ILE A 34 -17.05 4.98 17.41
N GLY A 35 -17.39 6.22 17.76
CA GLY A 35 -17.43 7.34 16.82
C GLY A 35 -18.54 7.26 15.77
N THR A 36 -19.56 6.41 15.99
CA THR A 36 -20.72 6.26 15.10
C THR A 36 -21.97 5.84 15.85
N GLU A 37 -23.11 6.42 15.45
CA GLU A 37 -24.43 6.02 15.94
C GLU A 37 -25.10 4.97 15.05
N ASN A 38 -24.65 4.88 13.79
CA ASN A 38 -25.16 3.97 12.78
C ASN A 38 -24.22 2.76 12.69
N ILE A 39 -24.45 1.78 13.57
CA ILE A 39 -23.69 0.53 13.60
C ILE A 39 -24.06 -0.28 12.34
N LEU A 40 -23.06 -0.60 11.50
CA LEU A 40 -23.25 -1.43 10.31
C LEU A 40 -23.45 -2.88 10.75
N LEU A 41 -24.61 -3.46 10.45
CA LEU A 41 -24.84 -4.88 10.69
C LEU A 41 -24.24 -5.70 9.52
N PRO A 42 -23.60 -6.85 9.78
CA PRO A 42 -23.57 -7.60 11.04
C PRO A 42 -22.37 -7.31 11.98
N ALA A 43 -21.69 -6.17 11.86
CA ALA A 43 -20.47 -5.92 12.64
C ALA A 43 -20.73 -5.90 14.16
N LYS A 44 -19.95 -6.70 14.90
CA LYS A 44 -19.95 -6.68 16.37
C LYS A 44 -19.26 -5.45 16.95
N LEU A 45 -18.20 -4.98 16.28
CA LEU A 45 -17.51 -3.73 16.59
C LEU A 45 -17.41 -2.90 15.31
N HIS A 46 -18.04 -1.71 15.32
CA HIS A 46 -17.96 -0.74 14.23
C HIS A 46 -17.27 0.53 14.73
N ILE A 47 -16.04 0.74 14.28
CA ILE A 47 -15.28 1.96 14.59
C ILE A 47 -15.31 2.85 13.36
N LYS A 48 -15.77 4.08 13.53
CA LYS A 48 -15.72 5.12 12.50
C LYS A 48 -14.97 6.31 13.04
N ASN A 49 -13.78 6.57 12.48
CA ASN A 49 -13.04 7.77 12.78
C ASN A 49 -13.41 8.87 11.76
N ASN A 50 -13.81 10.04 12.23
CA ASN A 50 -14.10 11.22 11.42
C ASN A 50 -13.25 12.42 11.86
N TYR A 51 -12.00 12.15 12.24
CA TYR A 51 -11.04 13.17 12.61
C TYR A 51 -10.47 13.86 11.37
N ALA A 52 -10.55 15.19 11.34
CA ALA A 52 -9.89 16.03 10.35
C ALA A 52 -8.60 16.59 10.97
N GLY A 53 -7.46 16.00 10.61
CA GLY A 53 -6.13 16.42 11.08
C GLY A 53 -5.03 15.66 10.34
N TYR A 54 -3.77 15.84 10.74
CA TYR A 54 -2.59 15.30 10.03
C TYR A 54 -2.54 13.76 9.91
N GLY A 55 -3.31 13.03 10.72
CA GLY A 55 -3.46 11.58 10.61
C GLY A 55 -4.73 11.09 11.30
N SER A 56 -5.38 10.09 10.70
CA SER A 56 -6.59 9.46 11.24
C SER A 56 -6.41 7.95 11.30
N PHE A 57 -6.41 7.41 12.51
CA PHE A 57 -6.31 5.98 12.76
C PHE A 57 -7.67 5.44 13.19
N GLY A 58 -8.23 4.48 12.43
CA GLY A 58 -9.41 3.76 12.89
C GLY A 58 -9.09 2.86 14.08
N ILE A 59 -8.00 2.11 13.99
CA ILE A 59 -7.48 1.23 15.04
C ILE A 59 -5.96 1.42 15.11
N TYR A 60 -5.43 1.70 16.30
CA TYR A 60 -4.00 1.59 16.60
C TYR A 60 -3.83 0.43 17.60
N ALA A 61 -3.25 -0.68 17.14
CA ALA A 61 -3.04 -1.88 17.95
C ALA A 61 -1.54 -2.18 18.08
N CYS A 62 -1.06 -2.38 19.30
CA CYS A 62 0.34 -2.68 19.59
C CYS A 62 0.44 -3.77 20.65
N GLY A 63 1.19 -4.84 20.35
CA GLY A 63 1.52 -5.90 21.30
C GLY A 63 2.92 -5.69 21.85
N ILE A 64 3.07 -5.62 23.17
CA ILE A 64 4.37 -5.48 23.85
C ILE A 64 4.61 -6.74 24.69
N GLY A 65 5.53 -7.59 24.22
CA GLY A 65 5.86 -8.86 24.87
C GLY A 65 7.30 -8.89 25.38
N TYR A 66 7.57 -8.34 26.56
CA TYR A 66 8.87 -8.51 27.21
C TYR A 66 9.06 -9.97 27.66
N ASN A 67 10.06 -10.66 27.12
CA ASN A 67 10.32 -12.09 27.34
C ASN A 67 9.17 -13.04 26.91
N ALA A 68 8.29 -12.60 26.01
CA ALA A 68 7.23 -13.45 25.49
C ALA A 68 7.76 -14.44 24.43
N TYR A 69 7.31 -15.69 24.48
CA TYR A 69 7.67 -16.69 23.47
C TYR A 69 7.10 -16.36 22.08
N TYR A 70 5.90 -15.78 22.04
CA TYR A 70 5.28 -15.18 20.86
C TYR A 70 4.64 -13.83 21.22
N ASN A 71 4.65 -12.88 20.29
CA ASN A 71 3.99 -11.59 20.44
C ASN A 71 3.29 -11.22 19.14
N TYR A 72 1.95 -11.11 19.16
CA TYR A 72 1.15 -10.74 18.01
C TYR A 72 0.57 -9.34 18.25
N GLY A 73 0.79 -8.40 17.32
CA GLY A 73 0.12 -7.09 17.37
C GLY A 73 -1.37 -7.22 17.11
N ILE A 74 -1.75 -8.01 16.09
CA ILE A 74 -3.13 -8.37 15.77
C ILE A 74 -3.14 -9.85 15.38
N TYR A 75 -4.03 -10.63 16.02
CA TYR A 75 -4.31 -12.01 15.65
C TYR A 75 -5.77 -12.12 15.20
N THR A 76 -5.98 -12.41 13.91
CA THR A 76 -7.32 -12.54 13.31
C THR A 76 -7.53 -13.95 12.78
N ASN A 77 -8.74 -14.47 12.92
CA ASN A 77 -9.13 -15.76 12.36
C ASN A 77 -10.58 -15.68 11.86
N ALA A 78 -10.83 -16.24 10.67
CA ALA A 78 -12.17 -16.40 10.11
C ALA A 78 -12.45 -17.90 9.94
N ILE A 79 -13.51 -18.38 10.60
CA ILE A 79 -13.85 -19.80 10.66
C ILE A 79 -15.27 -19.97 10.10
N TYR A 80 -15.45 -21.00 9.26
CA TYR A 80 -16.69 -21.31 8.54
C TYR A 80 -17.08 -20.29 7.46
N GLY A 81 -18.20 -20.54 6.78
CA GLY A 81 -18.70 -19.77 5.63
C GLY A 81 -18.33 -20.39 4.28
N ASN A 82 -19.02 -20.00 3.21
CA ASN A 82 -18.66 -20.40 1.85
C ASN A 82 -17.31 -19.80 1.42
N SER A 83 -16.90 -18.71 2.06
CA SER A 83 -15.58 -18.09 1.90
C SER A 83 -15.20 -17.42 3.22
N ALA A 84 -13.95 -17.58 3.63
CA ALA A 84 -13.43 -17.03 4.88
C ALA A 84 -12.28 -16.06 4.58
N TYR A 85 -12.43 -14.81 4.97
CA TYR A 85 -11.41 -13.77 4.81
C TYR A 85 -10.86 -13.42 6.18
N GLY A 86 -9.62 -13.81 6.47
CA GLY A 86 -8.97 -13.43 7.73
C GLY A 86 -8.81 -11.91 7.85
N ILE A 87 -8.49 -11.26 6.73
CA ILE A 87 -8.44 -9.80 6.59
C ILE A 87 -9.03 -9.44 5.22
N TYR A 88 -10.00 -8.54 5.18
CA TYR A 88 -10.49 -7.90 3.96
C TYR A 88 -10.29 -6.39 4.09
N ALA A 89 -9.37 -5.84 3.29
CA ALA A 89 -8.97 -4.45 3.37
C ALA A 89 -9.09 -3.76 2.01
N THR A 90 -9.51 -2.50 2.02
CA THR A 90 -9.63 -1.67 0.81
C THR A 90 -9.14 -0.26 1.11
N ALA A 91 -8.41 0.35 0.17
CA ALA A 91 -8.11 1.77 0.17
C ALA A 91 -8.71 2.38 -1.09
N ARG A 92 -9.53 3.42 -0.93
CA ARG A 92 -10.29 4.05 -2.03
C ARG A 92 -10.26 5.56 -1.86
N TYR A 93 -10.34 6.27 -2.98
CA TYR A 93 -10.52 7.73 -3.05
C TYR A 93 -9.38 8.59 -2.49
N ALA A 94 -8.18 8.06 -2.23
CA ALA A 94 -7.04 8.92 -1.95
C ALA A 94 -6.58 9.65 -3.23
N SER A 95 -6.22 10.92 -3.09
CA SER A 95 -5.77 11.79 -4.19
C SER A 95 -4.38 11.45 -4.74
N ASN A 96 -3.57 10.70 -3.98
CA ASN A 96 -2.20 10.37 -4.36
C ASN A 96 -1.96 8.85 -4.38
N LYS A 97 -1.97 8.19 -3.21
CA LYS A 97 -1.64 6.76 -3.09
C LYS A 97 -2.71 6.01 -2.32
N ASN A 98 -3.07 4.83 -2.82
CA ASN A 98 -4.01 3.92 -2.18
C ASN A 98 -3.32 2.57 -1.96
N TYR A 99 -3.15 2.16 -0.70
CA TYR A 99 -2.62 0.85 -0.34
C TYR A 99 -3.61 0.11 0.54
N ALA A 100 -4.19 -0.98 0.05
CA ALA A 100 -5.05 -1.85 0.87
C ALA A 100 -4.25 -2.55 1.99
N GLY A 101 -2.95 -2.77 1.77
CA GLY A 101 -1.98 -3.19 2.79
C GLY A 101 -0.65 -2.49 2.57
N TYR A 102 -0.05 -2.01 3.66
CA TYR A 102 1.27 -1.37 3.67
C TYR A 102 2.11 -1.99 4.79
N PHE A 103 3.19 -2.68 4.43
CA PHE A 103 3.97 -3.48 5.37
C PHE A 103 5.42 -3.00 5.44
N VAL A 104 5.86 -2.56 6.62
CA VAL A 104 7.26 -2.17 6.88
C VAL A 104 8.00 -3.37 7.47
N GLY A 105 8.51 -4.23 6.59
CA GLY A 105 9.24 -5.43 6.98
C GLY A 105 9.02 -6.60 6.04
N ASN A 106 9.48 -7.78 6.45
CA ASN A 106 9.28 -9.01 5.68
C ASN A 106 7.82 -9.47 5.78
N VAL A 107 7.25 -9.89 4.65
CA VAL A 107 5.96 -10.58 4.59
C VAL A 107 6.24 -12.05 4.29
N TYR A 108 5.77 -12.95 5.16
CA TYR A 108 5.89 -14.40 4.97
C TYR A 108 4.51 -14.98 4.68
N VAL A 109 4.38 -15.65 3.53
CA VAL A 109 3.14 -16.27 3.05
C VAL A 109 3.42 -17.76 2.83
N THR A 110 2.67 -18.63 3.51
CA THR A 110 2.78 -20.09 3.32
C THR A 110 2.02 -20.60 2.11
N GLY A 111 0.97 -19.87 1.70
CA GLY A 111 0.23 -20.09 0.46
C GLY A 111 0.80 -19.29 -0.72
N GLU A 112 -0.07 -18.94 -1.66
CA GLU A 112 0.31 -18.23 -2.88
C GLU A 112 0.03 -16.72 -2.79
N LEU A 113 0.92 -15.91 -3.37
CA LEU A 113 0.65 -14.51 -3.67
C LEU A 113 0.11 -14.42 -5.10
N ILE A 114 -1.20 -14.22 -5.25
CA ILE A 114 -1.87 -14.18 -6.55
C ILE A 114 -1.83 -12.75 -7.11
N GLU A 115 -1.16 -12.56 -8.26
CA GLU A 115 -1.04 -11.27 -8.94
C GLU A 115 -2.14 -11.07 -10.00
N GLY A 116 -3.25 -10.41 -9.64
CA GLY A 116 -4.23 -9.85 -10.58
C GLY A 116 -4.95 -10.85 -11.50
N GLY A 117 -5.81 -10.32 -12.38
CA GLY A 117 -6.45 -11.09 -13.45
C GLY A 117 -5.66 -10.95 -14.76
N SER A 118 -5.65 -11.99 -15.59
CA SER A 118 -4.91 -12.00 -16.86
C SER A 118 -5.77 -12.31 -18.10
N ASP A 119 -7.08 -12.46 -17.94
CA ASP A 119 -8.02 -12.77 -19.01
C ASP A 119 -8.02 -11.70 -20.11
N PHE A 120 -8.22 -12.11 -21.36
CA PHE A 120 -8.25 -11.18 -22.50
C PHE A 120 -9.35 -10.11 -22.35
N GLY A 121 -10.53 -10.50 -21.85
CA GLY A 121 -11.68 -9.59 -21.71
C GLY A 121 -11.53 -8.47 -20.68
N ILE A 122 -10.46 -8.48 -19.88
CA ILE A 122 -10.12 -7.43 -18.92
C ILE A 122 -8.87 -6.64 -19.33
N LYS A 123 -8.38 -6.84 -20.57
CA LYS A 123 -7.22 -6.15 -21.14
C LYS A 123 -7.64 -5.35 -22.37
N GLU A 124 -6.99 -4.21 -22.54
CA GLU A 124 -7.10 -3.35 -23.72
C GLU A 124 -5.72 -3.15 -24.35
N ASP A 125 -5.69 -2.76 -25.62
CA ASP A 125 -4.46 -2.48 -26.38
C ASP A 125 -3.40 -3.59 -26.37
N VAL A 126 -3.84 -4.85 -26.40
CA VAL A 126 -2.95 -6.02 -26.40
C VAL A 126 -2.14 -6.10 -27.69
N LYS A 127 -0.81 -6.00 -27.56
CA LYS A 127 0.17 -6.12 -28.66
C LYS A 127 1.28 -7.09 -28.28
N VAL A 128 1.90 -7.69 -29.29
CA VAL A 128 3.16 -8.42 -29.11
C VAL A 128 4.25 -7.41 -28.73
N LEU A 129 5.20 -7.82 -27.90
CA LEU A 129 6.34 -6.99 -27.53
C LEU A 129 7.21 -6.72 -28.78
N ASP A 130 7.73 -5.50 -28.87
CA ASP A 130 8.81 -5.18 -29.82
C ASP A 130 10.12 -5.88 -29.41
N SER A 131 11.15 -5.81 -30.24
CA SER A 131 12.46 -6.38 -29.92
C SER A 131 13.01 -5.85 -28.60
N VAL A 132 13.25 -6.74 -27.64
CA VAL A 132 13.71 -6.38 -26.29
C VAL A 132 15.12 -6.90 -26.00
N LEU A 133 15.60 -7.89 -26.74
CA LEU A 133 16.90 -8.52 -26.53
C LEU A 133 18.05 -7.49 -26.45
N PRO A 134 18.19 -6.47 -27.33
CA PRO A 134 19.26 -5.47 -27.21
C PRO A 134 19.24 -4.68 -25.90
N ASN A 135 18.05 -4.46 -25.32
CA ASN A 135 17.89 -3.76 -24.05
C ASN A 135 18.15 -4.70 -22.86
N VAL A 136 17.68 -5.94 -22.93
CA VAL A 136 17.99 -6.97 -21.92
C VAL A 136 19.50 -7.18 -21.81
N MET A 137 20.24 -7.18 -22.92
CA MET A 137 21.69 -7.35 -22.93
C MET A 137 22.47 -6.19 -22.27
N LYS A 138 21.83 -5.03 -22.06
CA LYS A 138 22.43 -3.90 -21.32
C LYS A 138 22.27 -4.04 -19.80
N LEU A 139 21.37 -4.91 -19.34
CA LEU A 139 21.09 -5.08 -17.91
C LEU A 139 22.29 -5.68 -17.17
N LYS A 140 22.62 -5.10 -16.01
CA LYS A 140 23.72 -5.55 -15.16
C LYS A 140 23.20 -6.06 -13.83
N ALA A 141 23.11 -7.38 -13.67
CA ALA A 141 22.78 -7.99 -12.39
C ALA A 141 23.89 -7.69 -11.37
N LYS A 142 23.51 -7.26 -10.17
CA LYS A 142 24.44 -6.91 -9.09
C LYS A 142 24.11 -7.66 -7.82
N THR A 143 25.10 -7.72 -6.95
CA THR A 143 24.90 -8.10 -5.55
C THR A 143 25.00 -6.89 -4.66
N PHE A 144 24.13 -6.81 -3.66
CA PHE A 144 24.12 -5.68 -2.74
C PHE A 144 23.61 -6.10 -1.36
N LYS A 145 23.78 -5.18 -0.40
CA LYS A 145 23.14 -5.22 0.92
C LYS A 145 22.45 -3.88 1.12
N TYR A 146 21.26 -3.86 1.70
CA TYR A 146 20.61 -2.60 2.04
C TYR A 146 21.39 -1.88 3.14
N LYS A 147 21.59 -0.58 2.98
CA LYS A 147 22.00 0.30 4.09
C LYS A 147 20.81 0.52 5.03
N LYS A 148 21.09 0.88 6.28
CA LYS A 148 20.03 1.31 7.21
C LYS A 148 19.40 2.59 6.67
N VAL A 149 18.07 2.61 6.59
CA VAL A 149 17.26 3.78 6.27
C VAL A 149 16.28 3.96 7.41
N LYS A 150 16.08 5.21 7.83
CA LYS A 150 15.21 5.53 8.97
C LYS A 150 13.78 5.04 8.68
N ASP A 151 13.19 4.38 9.66
CA ASP A 151 11.82 3.85 9.65
C ASP A 151 11.44 2.92 8.48
N ILE A 152 12.44 2.41 7.76
CA ILE A 152 12.26 1.39 6.73
C ILE A 152 13.03 0.12 7.11
N ASN A 153 12.30 -0.99 7.23
CA ASN A 153 12.87 -2.29 7.58
C ASN A 153 13.14 -3.14 6.33
N PHE A 154 14.16 -2.74 5.56
CA PHE A 154 14.61 -3.55 4.41
C PHE A 154 15.15 -4.91 4.86
N ALA A 155 14.94 -5.93 4.02
CA ALA A 155 15.44 -7.28 4.26
C ALA A 155 16.97 -7.29 4.45
N LYS A 156 17.43 -8.02 5.47
CA LYS A 156 18.86 -8.17 5.79
C LYS A 156 19.55 -9.21 4.90
N GLY A 157 20.87 -9.13 4.80
CA GLY A 157 21.70 -10.12 4.10
C GLY A 157 22.07 -9.72 2.67
N LYS A 158 22.86 -10.57 2.01
CA LYS A 158 23.27 -10.39 0.60
C LYS A 158 22.06 -10.63 -0.31
N ARG A 159 21.87 -9.75 -1.28
CA ARG A 159 20.77 -9.79 -2.26
C ARG A 159 21.32 -9.73 -3.68
N TYR A 160 20.53 -10.21 -4.63
CA TYR A 160 20.77 -10.10 -6.07
C TYR A 160 19.66 -9.25 -6.67
N GLY A 161 19.99 -8.40 -7.64
CA GLY A 161 19.02 -7.55 -8.32
C GLY A 161 19.70 -6.51 -9.20
N PHE A 162 19.00 -5.41 -9.47
CA PHE A 162 19.49 -4.33 -10.32
C PHE A 162 19.52 -2.99 -9.57
N ILE A 163 20.28 -2.04 -10.09
CA ILE A 163 20.19 -0.63 -9.67
C ILE A 163 19.04 -0.01 -10.46
N ALA A 164 18.07 0.56 -9.75
CA ALA A 164 16.85 1.09 -10.37
C ALA A 164 17.15 2.15 -11.44
N GLN A 165 18.12 3.03 -11.21
CA GLN A 165 18.51 4.07 -12.15
C GLN A 165 19.10 3.50 -13.45
N GLU A 166 19.93 2.45 -13.36
CA GLU A 166 20.50 1.79 -14.55
C GLU A 166 19.43 1.02 -15.33
N LEU A 167 18.43 0.45 -14.63
CA LEU A 167 17.32 -0.23 -15.27
C LEU A 167 16.35 0.76 -15.93
N GLU A 168 16.15 1.93 -15.31
CA GLU A 168 15.27 2.99 -15.82
C GLU A 168 15.74 3.55 -17.17
N GLU A 169 17.05 3.61 -17.42
CA GLU A 169 17.62 4.02 -18.70
C GLU A 169 17.19 3.11 -19.87
N VAL A 170 16.83 1.85 -19.60
CA VAL A 170 16.46 0.86 -20.62
C VAL A 170 15.00 0.42 -20.57
N PHE A 171 14.40 0.39 -19.38
CA PHE A 171 13.01 0.02 -19.12
C PHE A 171 12.37 0.99 -18.11
N PRO A 172 12.10 2.24 -18.50
CA PRO A 172 11.61 3.28 -17.58
C PRO A 172 10.30 2.89 -16.89
N ASP A 173 9.38 2.22 -17.59
CA ASP A 173 8.05 1.85 -17.06
C ASP A 173 8.09 0.79 -15.96
N LEU A 174 9.22 0.09 -15.83
CA LEU A 174 9.46 -0.91 -14.79
C LEU A 174 9.99 -0.29 -13.50
N VAL A 175 10.34 0.99 -13.50
CA VAL A 175 10.85 1.71 -12.34
C VAL A 175 9.82 2.73 -11.88
N VAL A 176 9.53 2.73 -10.59
CA VAL A 176 8.58 3.67 -9.99
C VAL A 176 9.18 4.33 -8.76
N GLU A 177 8.79 5.58 -8.53
CA GLU A 177 9.12 6.27 -7.28
C GLU A 177 8.18 5.83 -6.16
N HIS A 178 8.77 5.38 -5.06
CA HIS A 178 8.08 5.10 -3.82
C HIS A 178 8.40 6.20 -2.81
N GLN A 179 7.38 6.60 -2.05
CA GLN A 179 7.54 7.52 -0.93
C GLN A 179 7.04 6.82 0.31
N HIS A 180 7.93 6.65 1.27
CA HIS A 180 7.62 6.16 2.60
C HIS A 180 7.41 7.35 3.53
N VAL A 181 6.23 7.42 4.14
CA VAL A 181 5.91 8.43 5.15
C VAL A 181 6.38 7.90 6.48
N VAL A 182 7.29 8.62 7.13
CA VAL A 182 7.74 8.31 8.47
C VAL A 182 6.62 8.68 9.44
N ILE A 183 5.98 7.69 10.04
CA ILE A 183 4.92 7.90 11.03
C ILE A 183 5.53 7.72 12.43
N ASP A 184 5.52 8.80 13.20
CA ASP A 184 5.80 8.78 14.63
C ASP A 184 4.47 9.00 15.37
N PRO A 185 3.84 7.94 15.92
CA PRO A 185 2.55 8.05 16.59
C PRO A 185 2.64 8.83 17.92
N GLU A 186 3.84 9.07 18.46
CA GLU A 186 4.05 9.84 19.68
C GLU A 186 4.22 11.34 19.39
N LYS A 187 4.62 11.71 18.17
CA LYS A 187 4.65 13.10 17.71
C LYS A 187 3.28 13.54 17.21
N LYS A 188 2.47 14.00 18.15
CA LYS A 188 1.25 14.76 17.86
C LYS A 188 1.65 16.18 17.44
N ASP A 189 1.39 16.52 16.18
CA ASP A 189 1.27 17.90 15.67
C ASP A 189 2.52 18.76 15.46
N GLU A 190 3.66 18.21 15.04
CA GLU A 190 4.80 19.06 14.61
C GLU A 190 5.29 18.73 13.19
N GLY A 191 4.78 19.49 12.21
CA GLY A 191 5.36 19.65 10.87
C GLY A 191 4.83 18.70 9.79
N GLU A 192 5.23 18.97 8.54
CA GLU A 192 5.02 18.04 7.44
C GLU A 192 5.73 16.71 7.76
N PRO A 193 5.08 15.57 7.50
CA PRO A 193 5.69 14.29 7.82
C PRO A 193 6.98 14.11 7.01
N GLU A 194 8.02 13.57 7.63
CA GLU A 194 9.25 13.24 6.92
C GLU A 194 8.94 12.16 5.87
N VAL A 195 9.32 12.44 4.62
CA VAL A 195 9.10 11.52 3.50
C VAL A 195 10.44 11.03 2.97
N VAL A 196 10.62 9.71 2.97
CA VAL A 196 11.76 9.05 2.34
C VAL A 196 11.35 8.60 0.94
N THR A 197 11.95 9.19 -0.09
CA THR A 197 11.73 8.82 -1.49
C THR A 197 12.82 7.89 -1.99
N TYR A 198 12.44 6.82 -2.68
CA TYR A 198 13.36 5.89 -3.33
C TYR A 198 12.71 5.19 -4.53
N LYS A 199 13.52 4.70 -5.47
CA LYS A 199 13.04 3.98 -6.65
C LYS A 199 12.87 2.48 -6.39
N VAL A 200 11.84 1.89 -6.97
CA VAL A 200 11.49 0.47 -6.86
C VAL A 200 11.33 -0.12 -8.26
N ILE A 201 11.76 -1.37 -8.44
CA ILE A 201 11.63 -2.10 -9.70
C ILE A 201 10.44 -3.07 -9.62
N LYS A 202 9.59 -3.07 -10.65
CA LYS A 202 8.51 -4.05 -10.86
C LYS A 202 9.08 -5.36 -11.41
N TYR A 203 9.75 -6.12 -10.54
CA TYR A 203 10.48 -7.33 -10.95
C TYR A 203 9.62 -8.37 -11.68
N SER A 204 8.35 -8.57 -11.30
CA SER A 204 7.48 -9.57 -11.94
C SER A 204 7.24 -9.26 -13.43
N GLN A 205 7.25 -7.98 -13.82
CA GLN A 205 7.08 -7.56 -15.21
C GLN A 205 8.31 -7.83 -16.09
N LEU A 206 9.49 -8.09 -15.50
CA LEU A 206 10.65 -8.55 -16.27
C LEU A 206 10.45 -9.97 -16.82
N ILE A 207 9.63 -10.80 -16.19
CA ILE A 207 9.44 -12.21 -16.59
C ILE A 207 8.99 -12.33 -18.05
N PRO A 208 7.87 -11.71 -18.50
CA PRO A 208 7.46 -11.80 -19.91
C PRO A 208 8.47 -11.18 -20.88
N ILE A 209 9.18 -10.12 -20.47
CA ILE A 209 10.24 -9.49 -21.28
C ILE A 209 11.40 -10.47 -21.49
N LEU A 210 11.84 -11.15 -20.44
CA LEU A 210 12.92 -12.13 -20.51
C LEU A 210 12.51 -13.35 -21.35
N VAL A 211 11.25 -13.80 -21.25
CA VAL A 211 10.71 -14.86 -22.12
C VAL A 211 10.79 -14.43 -23.59
N HIS A 212 10.37 -13.21 -23.91
CA HIS A 212 10.44 -12.70 -25.28
C HIS A 212 11.89 -12.58 -25.78
N ALA A 213 12.81 -12.08 -24.95
CA ALA A 213 14.24 -12.02 -25.29
C ALA A 213 14.84 -13.40 -25.61
N ILE A 214 14.43 -14.44 -24.87
CA ILE A 214 14.86 -15.83 -25.13
C ILE A 214 14.31 -16.32 -26.49
N GLN A 215 13.08 -15.96 -26.84
CA GLN A 215 12.50 -16.30 -28.14
C GLN A 215 13.25 -15.62 -29.29
N GLU A 216 13.57 -14.33 -29.15
CA GLU A 216 14.39 -13.61 -30.14
C GLU A 216 15.79 -14.24 -30.27
N GLN A 217 16.42 -14.58 -29.15
CA GLN A 217 17.72 -15.26 -29.15
C GLN A 217 17.64 -16.63 -29.84
N GLN A 218 16.55 -17.38 -29.63
CA GLN A 218 16.34 -18.67 -30.28
C GLN A 218 16.17 -18.53 -31.79
N GLN A 219 15.45 -17.50 -32.26
CA GLN A 219 15.32 -17.20 -33.69
C GLN A 219 16.68 -16.90 -34.33
N GLN A 220 17.51 -16.08 -33.69
CA GLN A 220 18.87 -15.80 -34.17
C GLN A 220 19.73 -17.07 -34.26
N ILE A 221 19.60 -17.99 -33.30
CA ILE A 221 20.32 -19.27 -33.32
C ILE A 221 19.87 -20.15 -34.51
N GLU A 222 18.57 -20.18 -34.81
CA GLU A 222 18.02 -20.94 -35.93
C GLU A 222 18.47 -20.37 -37.28
N GLU A 223 18.48 -19.05 -37.40
CA GLU A 223 19.02 -18.35 -38.58
C GLU A 223 20.50 -18.68 -38.79
N LEU A 224 21.32 -18.58 -37.75
CA LEU A 224 22.74 -18.91 -37.81
C LEU A 224 22.99 -20.39 -38.17
N LYS A 225 22.21 -21.33 -37.64
CA LYS A 225 22.32 -22.76 -38.00
C LYS A 225 22.02 -23.00 -39.47
N LYS A 226 20.98 -22.35 -39.99
CA LYS A 226 20.60 -22.43 -41.40
C LYS A 226 21.71 -21.88 -42.30
N GLU A 227 22.35 -20.77 -41.92
CA GLU A 227 23.53 -20.24 -42.65
C GLU A 227 24.72 -21.20 -42.62
N MET A 228 24.89 -21.93 -41.52
CA MET A 228 25.92 -22.97 -41.39
C MET A 228 25.56 -24.29 -42.09
N GLY A 229 24.38 -24.40 -42.71
CA GLY A 229 23.89 -25.64 -43.33
C GLY A 229 23.68 -26.78 -42.34
N LYS A 230 23.38 -26.46 -41.08
CA LYS A 230 23.12 -27.41 -39.99
C LYS A 230 21.66 -27.43 -39.57
#